data_AF-D5T0V0-F1
#
_entry.id   AF-D5T0V0-F1
#
_cell.length_a   1.000
_cell.length_b   1.000
_cell.length_c   1.000
_cell.angle_alpha   90.00
_cell.angle_beta   90.00
_cell.angle_gamma   90.00
#
_symmetry.space_group_name_H-M   'P 1'
#
loop_
_entity.id
_entity.type
_entity.pdbx_description
1 polymer ?
#
loop_
_entity_poly.entity_id
_entity_poly.type
_entity_poly.pdbx_seq_one_letter_code
_entity_poly.pdbx_strand_id
1 'polypeptide(L)'
;MADETNSPRAPSIGVTVADMQDYLAIDGDDDVLNNLIEYAEEDARGSIDSSINIEEYRKLTIFNQAIRTLVDFNYYSRGALSGQQISYPKSYQYMLNKIRWKVGRTNG
;
A
#
# COMPACT_ATOMS: atom_id res chain seq x y z
N MET A 1 17.26 2.19 25.15
CA MET A 1 16.59 1.00 24.60
C MET A 1 16.13 1.38 23.21
N ALA A 2 16.92 1.05 22.19
CA ALA A 2 16.50 1.19 20.80
C ALA A 2 15.73 -0.09 20.45
N ASP A 3 14.47 0.07 20.08
CA ASP A 3 13.58 -1.03 19.71
C ASP A 3 13.88 -1.42 18.25
N GLU A 4 14.65 -2.49 18.08
CA GLU A 4 15.18 -3.00 16.81
C GLU A 4 14.14 -3.81 16.01
N THR A 5 12.95 -3.26 15.80
CA THR A 5 12.01 -3.70 14.73
C THR A 5 11.39 -2.51 14.00
N ASN A 6 12.16 -1.44 13.83
CA ASN A 6 11.68 -0.13 13.39
C ASN A 6 11.46 -0.05 11.87
N SER A 7 10.67 -0.95 11.28
CA SER A 7 9.94 -0.54 10.09
C SER A 7 8.96 0.55 10.56
N PRO A 8 9.14 1.81 10.14
CA PRO A 8 8.29 2.89 10.63
C PRO A 8 6.83 2.49 10.38
N ARG A 9 5.96 2.67 11.39
CA ARG A 9 4.52 2.43 11.24
C ARG A 9 4.02 3.20 10.01
N ALA A 10 3.12 2.60 9.21
CA ALA A 10 2.59 3.29 8.04
C ALA A 10 2.03 4.68 8.42
N PRO A 11 2.20 5.69 7.56
CA PRO A 11 1.73 7.04 7.84
C PRO A 11 0.22 7.08 8.03
N SER A 12 -0.30 8.17 8.59
CA SER A 12 -1.74 8.38 8.80
C SER A 12 -2.40 9.31 7.78
N ILE A 13 -1.65 9.77 6.77
CA ILE A 13 -2.09 10.78 5.78
C ILE A 13 -1.75 10.40 4.33
N GLY A 14 -1.59 9.10 4.04
CA GLY A 14 -1.14 8.60 2.73
C GLY A 14 0.36 8.28 2.71
N VAL A 15 0.78 7.44 1.77
CA VAL A 15 2.18 6.99 1.62
C VAL A 15 2.90 7.90 0.63
N THR A 16 4.06 8.41 0.99
CA THR A 16 4.92 9.22 0.12
C THR A 16 6.11 8.42 -0.40
N VAL A 17 6.81 8.96 -1.40
CA VAL A 17 8.08 8.40 -1.91
C VAL A 17 9.11 8.25 -0.79
N ALA A 18 9.27 9.29 0.05
CA ALA A 18 10.19 9.26 1.18
C ALA A 18 9.84 8.15 2.20
N ASP A 19 8.55 7.97 2.50
CA ASP A 19 8.12 6.88 3.38
C ASP A 19 8.51 5.50 2.83
N MET A 20 8.47 5.33 1.50
CA MET A 20 8.86 4.09 0.84
C MET A 20 10.38 3.93 0.76
N GLN A 21 11.14 4.99 0.48
CA GLN A 21 12.60 4.96 0.50
C GLN A 21 13.12 4.56 1.88
N ASP A 22 12.59 5.18 2.93
CA ASP A 22 12.90 4.85 4.33
C ASP A 22 12.52 3.41 4.66
N TYR A 23 11.35 2.96 4.22
CA TYR A 23 10.86 1.60 4.48
C TYR A 23 11.67 0.52 3.76
N LEU A 24 12.04 0.76 2.51
CA LEU A 24 12.79 -0.19 1.68
C LEU A 24 14.30 -0.09 1.91
N ALA A 25 14.76 0.91 2.66
CA ALA A 25 16.16 1.23 2.88
C ALA A 25 16.93 1.44 1.56
N ILE A 26 16.37 2.26 0.66
CA ILE A 26 16.94 2.61 -0.64
C ILE A 26 17.06 4.12 -0.81
N ASP A 27 18.05 4.53 -1.63
CA ASP A 27 18.22 5.92 -2.04
C ASP A 27 17.83 6.06 -3.53
N GLY A 28 16.82 6.89 -3.84
CA GLY A 28 16.39 7.20 -5.21
C GLY A 28 15.15 6.44 -5.70
N ASP A 29 15.04 6.23 -7.01
CA ASP A 29 13.88 5.61 -7.69
C ASP A 29 12.54 6.34 -7.51
N ASP A 30 12.58 7.65 -7.32
CA ASP A 30 11.43 8.51 -7.03
C ASP A 30 10.26 8.29 -8.01
N ASP A 31 10.53 8.33 -9.31
CA ASP A 31 9.50 8.14 -10.35
C ASP A 31 8.90 6.73 -10.30
N VAL A 32 9.72 5.72 -10.03
CA VAL A 32 9.24 4.33 -9.91
C VAL A 32 8.35 4.19 -8.69
N LEU A 33 8.81 4.67 -7.54
CA LEU A 33 8.07 4.59 -6.29
C LEU A 33 6.76 5.36 -6.37
N ASN A 34 6.77 6.56 -6.97
CA ASN A 34 5.56 7.34 -7.17
C ASN A 34 4.53 6.58 -8.02
N ASN A 35 4.95 6.01 -9.16
CA ASN A 35 4.08 5.19 -10.01
C ASN A 35 3.52 3.96 -9.27
N LEU A 36 4.34 3.29 -8.45
CA LEU A 36 3.90 2.12 -7.68
C LEU A 36 2.91 2.50 -6.56
N ILE A 37 3.12 3.65 -5.91
CA ILE A 37 2.21 4.18 -4.90
C ILE A 37 0.85 4.50 -5.54
N GLU A 38 0.83 5.25 -6.65
CA GLU A 38 -0.40 5.59 -7.37
C GLU A 38 -1.15 4.33 -7.84
N TYR A 39 -0.43 3.36 -8.41
CA TYR A 39 -1.00 2.07 -8.81
C TYR A 39 -1.62 1.33 -7.61
N ALA A 40 -0.89 1.23 -6.49
CA ALA A 40 -1.37 0.52 -5.32
C ALA A 40 -2.59 1.20 -4.69
N GLU A 41 -2.62 2.54 -4.66
CA GLU A 41 -3.76 3.30 -4.16
C GLU A 41 -5.02 3.07 -4.99
N GLU A 42 -4.91 3.14 -6.31
CA GLU A 42 -6.05 2.91 -7.21
C GLU A 42 -6.51 1.45 -7.20
N ASP A 43 -5.60 0.47 -7.14
CA ASP A 43 -5.95 -0.95 -7.01
C ASP A 43 -6.70 -1.23 -5.69
N ALA A 44 -6.18 -0.70 -4.58
CA ALA A 44 -6.81 -0.85 -3.27
C ALA A 44 -8.19 -0.19 -3.23
N ARG A 45 -8.29 1.03 -3.74
CA ARG A 45 -9.55 1.79 -3.84
C ARG A 45 -10.57 1.03 -4.68
N GLY A 46 -10.19 0.57 -5.86
CA GLY A 46 -11.03 -0.22 -6.76
C GLY A 46 -11.49 -1.54 -6.16
N SER A 47 -10.63 -2.21 -5.39
CA SER A 47 -10.93 -3.48 -4.73
C SER A 47 -11.84 -3.34 -3.51
N ILE A 48 -11.84 -2.16 -2.85
CA ILE A 48 -12.68 -1.90 -1.67
C ILE A 48 -14.02 -1.30 -2.09
N ASP A 49 -14.01 -0.06 -2.59
CA ASP A 49 -15.14 0.71 -3.09
C ASP A 49 -14.61 1.98 -3.79
N SER A 50 -14.71 2.01 -5.11
CA SER A 50 -14.21 3.10 -5.96
C SER A 50 -15.08 4.36 -5.95
N SER A 51 -16.26 4.34 -5.32
CA SER A 51 -17.10 5.52 -5.17
C SER A 51 -16.60 6.49 -4.10
N ILE A 52 -15.75 6.00 -3.18
CA ILE A 52 -15.19 6.78 -2.08
C ILE A 52 -13.89 7.46 -2.54
N ASN A 53 -13.74 8.72 -2.15
CA ASN A 53 -12.54 9.50 -2.44
C ASN A 53 -11.30 8.88 -1.77
N ILE A 54 -10.19 8.79 -2.50
CA ILE A 54 -8.92 8.24 -2.00
C ILE A 54 -8.45 8.90 -0.69
N GLU A 55 -8.73 10.20 -0.51
CA GLU A 55 -8.38 10.94 0.71
C GLU A 55 -9.04 10.36 1.97
N GLU A 56 -10.22 9.74 1.87
CA GLU A 56 -10.85 9.06 3.01
C GLU A 56 -10.12 7.77 3.37
N TYR A 57 -9.58 7.06 2.38
CA TYR A 57 -8.78 5.86 2.60
C TYR A 57 -7.40 6.20 3.17
N ARG A 58 -6.75 7.27 2.71
CA ARG A 58 -5.44 7.75 3.19
C ARG A 58 -5.43 8.08 4.69
N LYS A 59 -6.58 8.39 5.29
CA LYS A 59 -6.73 8.57 6.76
C LYS A 59 -6.63 7.27 7.55
N LEU A 60 -6.79 6.12 6.89
CA LEU A 60 -6.75 4.81 7.53
C LEU A 60 -5.32 4.25 7.51
N THR A 61 -4.69 4.14 8.68
CA THR A 61 -3.33 3.54 8.78
C THR A 61 -3.24 2.16 8.14
N ILE A 62 -4.30 1.34 8.23
CA ILE A 62 -4.34 0.01 7.61
C ILE A 62 -4.37 0.07 6.08
N PHE A 63 -4.97 1.10 5.49
CA PHE A 63 -4.94 1.33 4.05
C PHE A 63 -3.52 1.67 3.63
N ASN A 64 -2.88 2.63 4.30
CA ASN A 64 -1.49 3.01 4.01
C ASN A 64 -0.51 1.85 4.20
N GLN A 65 -0.76 0.95 5.17
CA GLN A 65 0.02 -0.27 5.31
C GLN A 65 -0.20 -1.24 4.14
N ALA A 66 -1.42 -1.34 3.61
CA ALA A 66 -1.70 -2.12 2.40
C ALA A 66 -0.94 -1.57 1.19
N ILE A 67 -0.93 -0.24 1.02
CA ILE A 67 -0.16 0.42 -0.05
C ILE A 67 1.32 0.06 0.05
N ARG A 68 1.95 0.24 1.22
CA ARG A 68 3.37 -0.12 1.42
C ARG A 68 3.66 -1.57 1.07
N THR A 69 2.80 -2.50 1.50
CA THR A 69 2.96 -3.93 1.22
C THR A 69 2.89 -4.25 -0.26
N LEU A 70 1.99 -3.60 -1.01
CA LEU A 70 1.89 -3.83 -2.45
C LEU A 70 3.05 -3.17 -3.22
N VAL A 71 3.47 -1.96 -2.81
CA VAL A 71 4.62 -1.28 -3.41
C VAL A 71 5.90 -2.10 -3.21
N ASP A 72 6.16 -2.58 -1.99
CA ASP A 72 7.29 -3.46 -1.65
C ASP A 72 7.32 -4.71 -2.52
N PHE A 73 6.21 -5.43 -2.56
CA PHE A 73 6.07 -6.62 -3.40
C PHE A 73 6.36 -6.32 -4.87
N ASN A 74 5.77 -5.26 -5.42
CA ASN A 74 5.96 -4.91 -6.82
C ASN A 74 7.39 -4.44 -7.07
N TYR A 75 7.96 -3.59 -6.22
CA TYR A 75 9.31 -3.04 -6.37
C TYR A 75 10.34 -4.16 -6.54
N TYR A 76 10.33 -5.17 -5.66
CA TYR A 76 11.24 -6.32 -5.76
C TYR A 76 10.86 -7.35 -6.83
N SER A 77 9.58 -7.40 -7.24
CA SER A 77 9.13 -8.35 -8.28
C SER A 77 9.30 -7.81 -9.71
N ARG A 78 9.57 -6.52 -9.92
CA ARG A 78 9.61 -5.86 -11.25
C ARG A 78 10.43 -6.59 -12.32
N GLY A 79 11.51 -7.28 -11.96
CA GLY A 79 12.33 -8.07 -12.89
C GLY A 79 11.80 -9.48 -13.22
N ALA A 80 10.86 -10.00 -12.42
CA ALA A 80 10.32 -11.36 -12.52
C ALA A 80 8.87 -11.42 -13.03
N LEU A 81 8.18 -10.28 -13.09
CA LEU A 81 6.75 -10.20 -13.45
C LEU A 81 6.45 -10.39 -14.95
N SER A 82 7.46 -10.48 -15.82
CA SER A 82 7.25 -10.60 -17.28
C SER A 82 6.72 -11.96 -17.74
N GLY A 83 6.50 -12.93 -16.83
CA GLY A 83 6.06 -14.28 -17.19
C GLY A 83 5.19 -15.01 -16.17
N GLN A 84 4.75 -14.37 -15.08
CA GLN A 84 3.96 -15.01 -14.03
C GLN A 84 2.64 -14.28 -13.79
N GLN A 85 1.57 -15.05 -13.54
CA GLN A 85 0.29 -14.52 -13.09
C GLN A 85 0.52 -13.79 -11.75
N ILE A 86 0.31 -12.47 -11.75
CA ILE A 86 0.50 -11.64 -10.55
C ILE A 86 -0.48 -12.13 -9.48
N SER A 87 0.05 -12.84 -8.48
CA SER A 87 -0.70 -13.20 -7.28
C SER A 87 -0.38 -12.17 -6.22
N TYR A 88 -1.36 -11.34 -5.86
CA TYR A 88 -1.17 -10.34 -4.82
C TYR A 88 -0.75 -10.98 -3.49
N PRO A 89 0.07 -10.29 -2.68
CA PRO A 89 0.40 -10.75 -1.33
C PRO A 89 -0.87 -11.04 -0.53
N LYS A 90 -0.94 -12.19 0.16
CA LYS A 90 -2.10 -12.53 1.00
C LYS A 90 -2.35 -11.48 2.08
N SER A 91 -1.28 -10.92 2.66
CA SER A 91 -1.36 -9.83 3.65
C SER A 91 -2.08 -8.61 3.09
N TYR A 92 -1.79 -8.21 1.86
CA TYR A 92 -2.48 -7.13 1.15
C TYR A 92 -3.99 -7.43 1.03
N GLN A 93 -4.34 -8.61 0.52
CA GLN A 93 -5.75 -9.02 0.38
C GLN A 93 -6.50 -9.04 1.72
N TYR A 94 -5.87 -9.51 2.80
CA TYR A 94 -6.48 -9.48 4.14
C TYR A 94 -6.74 -8.06 4.64
N MET A 95 -5.82 -7.12 4.40
CA MET A 95 -6.01 -5.71 4.78
C MET A 95 -7.16 -5.09 4.01
N LEU A 96 -7.25 -5.30 2.69
CA LEU A 96 -8.36 -4.79 1.88
C LEU A 96 -9.71 -5.32 2.37
N ASN A 97 -9.82 -6.62 2.64
CA ASN A 97 -11.04 -7.22 3.17
C ASN A 97 -11.45 -6.56 4.51
N LYS A 98 -10.50 -6.34 5.41
CA LYS A 98 -10.78 -5.69 6.70
C LYS A 98 -11.25 -4.23 6.53
N ILE A 99 -10.69 -3.50 5.57
CA ILE A 99 -11.13 -2.14 5.26
C ILE A 99 -12.53 -2.17 4.66
N ARG A 100 -12.80 -3.06 3.71
CA ARG A 100 -14.12 -3.24 3.10
C ARG A 100 -15.22 -3.52 4.12
N TRP A 101 -14.97 -4.36 5.12
CA TRP A 101 -15.92 -4.61 6.20
C TRP A 101 -16.18 -3.39 7.09
N LYS A 102 -15.17 -2.53 7.28
CA LYS A 102 -15.29 -1.30 8.08
C LYS A 102 -16.06 -0.21 7.33
N VAL A 103 -15.75 -0.04 6.05
CA VAL A 103 -16.34 1.00 5.19
C VAL A 103 -17.74 0.60 4.73
N GLY A 104 -17.94 -0.66 4.31
CA GLY A 104 -19.23 -1.17 3.86
C GLY A 104 -20.32 -1.22 4.93
N ARG A 105 -19.97 -1.23 6.22
CA ARG A 105 -20.92 -1.04 7.33
C ARG A 105 -21.42 0.40 7.50
N THR A 106 -20.70 1.37 6.94
CA THR A 106 -21.02 2.79 7.07
C THR A 106 -21.96 3.26 5.94
N ASN A 107 -22.03 2.50 4.84
CA ASN A 107 -22.78 2.83 3.62
C ASN A 107 -24.02 1.94 3.36
N GLY A 108 -24.40 1.07 4.30
CA GLY A 108 -25.59 0.21 4.23
C GLY A 108 -26.50 0.40 5.42
#